data_AF-A0A3E4GLG7-F1
#
_entry.id   AF-A0A3E4GLG7-F1
#
_cell.length_a   1.000
_cell.length_b   1.000
_cell.length_c   1.000
_cell.angle_alpha   90.00
_cell.angle_beta   90.00
_cell.angle_gamma   90.00
#
_symmetry.space_group_name_H-M   'P 1'
#
loop_
_entity.id
_entity.type
_entity.pdbx_description
1 polymer ?
#
loop_
_entity_poly.entity_id
_entity_poly.type
_entity_poly.pdbx_seq_one_letter_code
_entity_poly.pdbx_strand_id
1 'polypeptide(L)'
;MDSIWTEEFYKETDAEKRMELLKQNTENDSSDVARFREKLWAARYGKKRLNKDAFIGCLMELKGMAEGSSVDLGGRKRKEAAQILNKLCLLDIEQKDETNQEEYREILRSELKNVFLRYIEISRTGRSFTSLIFGMGELSDEGIVKKIATHISEMVFRVPHMLHMEKEFGLLQEAALLAFRQEYPNREHFLEK
;
A
#
# COMPACT_ATOMS: atom_id res chain seq x y z
N MET A 1 -2.20 9.94 20.37
CA MET A 1 -3.15 9.15 21.20
C MET A 1 -4.15 8.60 20.21
N ASP A 2 -4.10 7.29 19.92
CA ASP A 2 -5.00 6.69 18.94
C ASP A 2 -6.43 6.71 19.47
N SER A 3 -7.23 7.57 18.88
CA SER A 3 -8.67 7.62 19.11
C SER A 3 -9.33 6.41 18.47
N ILE A 4 -10.38 5.86 19.08
CA ILE A 4 -11.13 4.70 18.56
C ILE A 4 -11.48 4.83 17.06
N TRP A 5 -11.81 6.05 16.60
CA TRP A 5 -12.12 6.30 15.20
C TRP A 5 -10.94 6.12 14.23
N THR A 6 -9.67 6.37 14.63
CA THR A 6 -8.51 6.17 13.75
C THR A 6 -8.30 4.69 13.47
N GLU A 7 -8.49 3.84 14.49
CA GLU A 7 -8.46 2.39 14.30
C GLU A 7 -9.56 1.92 13.32
N GLU A 8 -10.79 2.41 13.49
CA GLU A 8 -11.90 2.09 12.59
C GLU A 8 -11.61 2.55 11.16
N PHE A 9 -11.10 3.77 11.00
CA PHE A 9 -10.74 4.36 9.71
C PHE A 9 -9.66 3.57 8.95
N TYR A 10 -8.66 3.03 9.64
CA TYR A 10 -7.58 2.24 9.01
C TYR A 10 -7.91 0.75 8.88
N LYS A 11 -8.93 0.24 9.60
CA LYS A 11 -9.48 -1.11 9.38
C LYS A 11 -10.45 -1.16 8.20
N GLU A 12 -11.22 -0.11 7.97
CA GLU A 12 -12.17 -0.03 6.85
C GLU A 12 -11.42 0.09 5.51
N THR A 13 -11.81 -0.68 4.51
CA THR A 13 -11.21 -0.69 3.16
C THR A 13 -12.13 -0.11 2.09
N ASP A 14 -13.44 0.02 2.40
CA ASP A 14 -14.41 0.69 1.54
C ASP A 14 -14.21 2.20 1.53
N ALA A 15 -14.00 2.77 0.34
CA ALA A 15 -13.69 4.18 0.21
C ALA A 15 -14.84 5.10 0.67
N GLU A 16 -16.11 4.75 0.43
CA GLU A 16 -17.21 5.63 0.81
C GLU A 16 -17.34 5.71 2.33
N LYS A 17 -17.26 4.57 3.02
CA LYS A 17 -17.30 4.50 4.48
C LYS A 17 -16.10 5.20 5.13
N ARG A 18 -14.89 5.01 4.59
CA ARG A 18 -13.70 5.75 5.06
C ARG A 18 -13.86 7.25 4.93
N MET A 19 -14.45 7.72 3.82
CA MET A 19 -14.68 9.16 3.62
C MET A 19 -15.66 9.73 4.64
N GLU A 20 -16.70 8.98 4.98
CA GLU A 20 -17.67 9.37 5.99
C GLU A 20 -17.01 9.48 7.38
N LEU A 21 -16.23 8.45 7.77
CA LEU A 21 -15.46 8.48 9.02
C LEU A 21 -14.49 9.66 9.08
N LEU A 22 -13.79 9.95 7.97
CA LEU A 22 -12.85 11.07 7.91
C LEU A 22 -13.58 12.41 8.13
N LYS A 23 -14.67 12.66 7.39
CA LYS A 23 -15.44 13.91 7.51
C LYS A 23 -15.98 14.12 8.92
N GLN A 24 -16.61 13.10 9.51
CA GLN A 24 -17.19 13.18 10.85
C GLN A 24 -16.17 13.57 11.92
N ASN A 25 -14.90 13.21 11.73
CA ASN A 25 -13.85 13.39 12.73
C ASN A 25 -12.87 14.53 12.40
N THR A 26 -12.83 15.06 11.16
CA THR A 26 -11.92 16.15 10.76
C THR A 26 -12.61 17.45 10.37
N GLU A 27 -13.93 17.51 10.19
CA GLU A 27 -14.63 18.71 9.67
C GLU A 27 -14.40 19.99 10.51
N ASN A 28 -14.06 19.85 11.80
CA ASN A 28 -13.72 20.98 12.68
C ASN A 28 -12.27 20.93 13.21
N ASP A 29 -11.45 19.96 12.77
CA ASP A 29 -10.06 19.83 13.22
C ASP A 29 -9.11 20.49 12.22
N SER A 30 -8.55 21.64 12.63
CA SER A 30 -7.59 22.39 11.82
C SER A 30 -6.12 21.97 12.06
N SER A 31 -5.89 20.90 12.81
CA SER A 31 -4.55 20.38 13.10
C SER A 31 -3.80 19.99 11.82
N ASP A 32 -2.48 20.12 11.84
CA ASP A 32 -1.64 19.70 10.71
C ASP A 32 -1.71 18.18 10.47
N VAL A 33 -2.07 17.43 11.51
CA VAL A 33 -2.32 15.98 11.47
C VAL A 33 -3.59 15.65 10.68
N ALA A 34 -4.70 16.36 10.94
CA ALA A 34 -5.93 16.23 10.16
C ALA A 34 -5.70 16.60 8.70
N ARG A 35 -5.03 17.72 8.42
CA ARG A 35 -4.64 18.14 7.07
C ARG A 35 -3.79 17.10 6.35
N PHE A 36 -2.91 16.42 7.08
CA PHE A 36 -2.08 15.36 6.50
C PHE A 36 -2.92 14.14 6.09
N ARG A 37 -3.87 13.70 6.93
CA ARG A 37 -4.82 12.64 6.57
C ARG A 37 -5.65 13.00 5.34
N GLU A 38 -6.14 14.25 5.27
CA GLU A 38 -6.86 14.76 4.10
C GLU A 38 -6.00 14.81 2.84
N LYS A 39 -4.71 15.16 2.97
CA LYS A 39 -3.75 15.11 1.85
C LYS A 39 -3.61 13.68 1.33
N LEU A 40 -3.43 12.69 2.22
CA LEU A 40 -3.34 11.29 1.83
C LEU A 40 -4.62 10.80 1.16
N TRP A 41 -5.79 11.16 1.73
CA TRP A 41 -7.10 10.87 1.14
C TRP A 41 -7.20 11.40 -0.29
N ALA A 42 -6.87 12.67 -0.48
CA ALA A 42 -6.92 13.32 -1.79
C ALA A 42 -5.91 12.73 -2.79
N ALA A 43 -4.73 12.32 -2.33
CA ALA A 43 -3.73 11.64 -3.16
C ALA A 43 -4.20 10.25 -3.61
N ARG A 44 -4.88 9.51 -2.73
CA ARG A 44 -5.34 8.15 -2.99
C ARG A 44 -6.60 8.07 -3.84
N TYR A 45 -7.65 8.81 -3.49
CA TYR A 45 -8.97 8.66 -4.13
C TYR A 45 -9.38 9.88 -4.98
N GLY A 46 -8.66 11.00 -4.87
CA GLY A 46 -9.01 12.25 -5.54
C GLY A 46 -10.12 13.06 -4.85
N LYS A 47 -10.33 14.30 -5.31
CA LYS A 47 -11.22 15.27 -4.65
C LYS A 47 -12.69 15.25 -5.11
N LYS A 48 -13.01 14.68 -6.28
CA LYS A 48 -14.32 14.88 -6.94
C LYS A 48 -15.14 13.61 -7.19
N ARG A 49 -14.49 12.48 -7.49
CA ARG A 49 -15.16 11.19 -7.71
C ARG A 49 -14.20 10.06 -7.34
N LEU A 50 -14.67 9.07 -6.58
CA LEU A 50 -13.93 7.87 -6.15
C LEU A 50 -13.75 6.91 -7.34
N ASN A 51 -13.06 7.35 -8.38
CA ASN A 51 -13.12 6.67 -9.68
C ASN A 51 -11.98 5.66 -9.90
N LYS A 52 -10.99 5.60 -8.99
CA LYS A 52 -9.93 4.58 -8.87
C LYS A 52 -9.06 4.85 -7.63
N ASP A 53 -8.60 3.79 -6.97
CA ASP A 53 -7.60 3.87 -5.91
C ASP A 53 -6.20 4.02 -6.55
N ALA A 54 -5.64 5.23 -6.48
CA ALA A 54 -4.34 5.56 -7.08
C ALA A 54 -3.19 4.81 -6.42
N PHE A 55 -3.31 4.48 -5.13
CA PHE A 55 -2.26 3.78 -4.40
C PHE A 55 -2.24 2.29 -4.80
N ILE A 56 -3.41 1.68 -5.01
CA ILE A 56 -3.49 0.36 -5.66
C ILE A 56 -2.90 0.41 -7.07
N GLY A 57 -3.17 1.47 -7.83
CA GLY A 57 -2.53 1.70 -9.14
C GLY A 57 -1.00 1.68 -9.06
N CYS A 58 -0.43 2.34 -8.06
CA CYS A 58 1.01 2.34 -7.79
C CYS A 58 1.56 0.94 -7.49
N LEU A 59 0.84 0.13 -6.70
CA LEU A 59 1.22 -1.28 -6.48
C LEU A 59 1.22 -2.06 -7.81
N MET A 60 0.24 -1.83 -8.68
CA MET A 60 0.18 -2.50 -9.99
C MET A 60 1.30 -2.07 -10.93
N GLU A 61 1.72 -0.81 -10.88
CA GLU A 61 2.92 -0.34 -11.58
C GLU A 61 4.19 -1.06 -11.05
N LEU A 62 4.36 -1.20 -9.74
CA LEU A 62 5.49 -1.94 -9.13
C LEU A 62 5.48 -3.42 -9.51
N LYS A 63 4.32 -4.07 -9.51
CA LYS A 63 4.18 -5.46 -9.96
C LYS A 63 4.64 -5.62 -11.41
N GLY A 64 4.23 -4.71 -12.30
CA GLY A 64 4.68 -4.71 -13.69
C GLY A 64 6.20 -4.53 -13.83
N MET A 65 6.84 -3.77 -12.94
CA MET A 65 8.30 -3.65 -12.92
C MET A 65 9.00 -4.96 -12.54
N ALA A 66 8.43 -5.71 -11.59
CA ALA A 66 8.95 -7.00 -11.17
C ALA A 66 8.81 -8.06 -12.29
N GLU A 67 7.71 -8.05 -13.03
CA GLU A 67 7.47 -8.99 -14.13
C GLU A 67 8.36 -8.69 -15.36
N GLY A 68 8.91 -7.48 -15.47
CA GLY A 68 9.81 -7.07 -16.55
C GLY A 68 11.28 -7.47 -16.36
N SER A 69 12.12 -7.19 -17.38
CA SER A 69 13.57 -7.45 -17.36
C SER A 69 14.26 -6.84 -16.13
N SER A 70 15.21 -7.55 -15.51
CA SER A 70 15.94 -7.03 -14.34
C SER A 70 16.92 -5.90 -14.66
N VAL A 71 17.20 -5.64 -15.94
CA VAL A 71 18.17 -4.63 -16.36
C VAL A 71 17.54 -3.23 -16.32
N ASP A 72 18.12 -2.33 -15.52
CA ASP A 72 17.76 -0.90 -15.53
C ASP A 72 18.60 -0.12 -16.57
N LEU A 73 18.18 -0.21 -17.85
CA LEU A 73 18.82 0.53 -18.94
C LEU A 73 18.67 2.04 -18.73
N GLY A 74 19.78 2.71 -18.42
CA GLY A 74 19.87 4.17 -18.31
C GLY A 74 19.18 4.77 -17.09
N GLY A 75 18.94 3.98 -16.03
CA GLY A 75 18.32 4.47 -14.79
C GLY A 75 16.83 4.78 -14.89
N ARG A 76 16.18 4.33 -15.97
CA ARG A 76 14.77 4.61 -16.25
C ARG A 76 13.86 3.97 -15.21
N LYS A 77 14.10 2.71 -14.83
CA LYS A 77 13.30 2.01 -13.83
C LYS A 77 13.45 2.64 -12.46
N ARG A 78 14.68 3.02 -12.07
CA ARG A 78 14.90 3.74 -10.82
C ARG A 78 14.13 5.06 -10.77
N LYS A 79 14.10 5.81 -11.87
CA LYS A 79 13.33 7.06 -11.97
C LYS A 79 11.82 6.80 -11.89
N GLU A 80 11.31 5.79 -12.56
CA GLU A 80 9.90 5.39 -12.51
C GLU A 80 9.50 4.94 -11.08
N ALA A 81 10.35 4.15 -10.41
CA ALA A 81 10.14 3.75 -9.02
C ALA A 81 10.11 4.97 -8.08
N ALA A 82 11.04 5.92 -8.23
CA ALA A 82 11.04 7.15 -7.44
C ALA A 82 9.75 7.98 -7.64
N GLN A 83 9.21 8.02 -8.87
CA GLN A 83 7.92 8.65 -9.14
C GLN A 83 6.77 7.94 -8.43
N ILE A 84 6.79 6.61 -8.37
CA ILE A 84 5.80 5.83 -7.62
C ILE A 84 5.88 6.14 -6.12
N LEU A 85 7.08 6.13 -5.53
CA LEU A 85 7.25 6.46 -4.11
C LEU A 85 6.74 7.87 -3.79
N ASN A 86 6.96 8.83 -4.70
CA ASN A 86 6.41 10.17 -4.58
C ASN A 86 4.86 10.18 -4.63
N LYS A 87 4.24 9.43 -5.56
CA LYS A 87 2.77 9.29 -5.62
C LYS A 87 2.20 8.65 -4.33
N LEU A 88 2.95 7.76 -3.70
CA LEU A 88 2.64 7.14 -2.41
C LEU A 88 2.94 8.05 -1.21
N CYS A 89 3.31 9.32 -1.44
CA CYS A 89 3.65 10.30 -0.41
C CYS A 89 4.83 9.91 0.50
N LEU A 90 5.68 8.96 0.10
CA LEU A 90 6.81 8.50 0.89
C LEU A 90 7.93 9.56 1.01
N LEU A 91 8.07 10.40 -0.01
CA LEU A 91 9.06 11.49 -0.03
C LEU A 91 8.62 12.74 0.75
N ASP A 92 7.34 12.83 1.13
CA ASP A 92 6.77 13.99 1.83
C ASP A 92 7.11 14.01 3.33
N ILE A 93 7.52 12.87 3.91
CA ILE A 93 7.81 12.75 5.35
C ILE A 93 9.19 13.32 5.68
N GLU A 94 10.18 13.09 4.82
CA GLU A 94 11.57 13.51 5.05
C GLU A 94 11.77 15.04 5.01
N GLN A 95 10.78 15.80 4.55
CA GLN A 95 10.87 17.25 4.33
C GLN A 95 10.13 18.11 5.38
N LYS A 96 9.51 17.51 6.40
CA LYS A 96 8.72 18.24 7.41
C LYS A 96 9.49 18.43 8.73
N ASP A 97 9.15 19.51 9.45
CA ASP A 97 9.71 19.85 10.77
C ASP A 97 9.72 18.66 11.75
N GLU A 98 10.82 18.53 12.50
CA GLU A 98 11.12 17.39 13.39
C GLU A 98 9.99 17.08 14.41
N THR A 99 9.21 18.09 14.80
CA THR A 99 8.22 18.00 15.90
C THR A 99 7.12 16.96 15.66
N ASN A 100 6.63 16.80 14.42
CA ASN A 100 5.50 15.90 14.10
C ASN A 100 5.90 14.74 13.16
N GLN A 101 7.19 14.55 12.94
CA GLN A 101 7.68 13.61 11.92
C GLN A 101 7.25 12.16 12.20
N GLU A 102 7.33 11.70 13.44
CA GLU A 102 6.93 10.33 13.81
C GLU A 102 5.41 10.12 13.67
N GLU A 103 4.60 11.11 14.02
CA GLU A 103 3.14 11.01 13.87
C GLU A 103 2.73 10.95 12.39
N TYR A 104 3.35 11.74 11.53
CA TYR A 104 3.13 11.64 10.08
C TYR A 104 3.62 10.30 9.52
N ARG A 105 4.75 9.78 10.01
CA ARG A 105 5.26 8.48 9.63
C ARG A 105 4.28 7.37 10.01
N GLU A 106 3.69 7.43 11.20
CA GLU A 106 2.68 6.47 11.66
C GLU A 106 1.40 6.53 10.80
N ILE A 107 0.93 7.73 10.50
CA ILE A 107 -0.26 7.95 9.66
C ILE A 107 -0.04 7.40 8.25
N LEU A 108 1.12 7.66 7.64
CA LEU A 108 1.41 7.11 6.32
C LEU A 108 1.58 5.59 6.38
N ARG A 109 2.25 5.06 7.40
CA ARG A 109 2.38 3.60 7.60
C ARG A 109 1.01 2.94 7.67
N SER A 110 0.09 3.53 8.45
CA SER A 110 -1.28 3.04 8.59
C SER A 110 -2.07 3.14 7.29
N GLU A 111 -1.90 4.22 6.51
CA GLU A 111 -2.50 4.35 5.19
C GLU A 111 -1.97 3.30 4.21
N LEU A 112 -0.65 3.11 4.13
CA LEU A 112 -0.03 2.11 3.27
C LEU A 112 -0.41 0.68 3.68
N LYS A 113 -0.51 0.41 4.99
CA LYS A 113 -1.01 -0.87 5.50
C LYS A 113 -2.44 -1.10 5.00
N ASN A 114 -3.31 -0.09 5.08
CA ASN A 114 -4.67 -0.16 4.56
C ASN A 114 -4.71 -0.41 3.04
N VAL A 115 -3.79 0.16 2.26
CA VAL A 115 -3.65 -0.16 0.82
C VAL A 115 -3.37 -1.64 0.63
N PHE A 116 -2.45 -2.23 1.39
CA PHE A 116 -2.17 -3.66 1.30
C PHE A 116 -3.33 -4.53 1.77
N LEU A 117 -4.08 -4.13 2.79
CA LEU A 117 -5.31 -4.81 3.18
C LEU A 117 -6.32 -4.81 2.02
N ARG A 118 -6.53 -3.65 1.38
CA ARG A 118 -7.38 -3.55 0.20
C ARG A 118 -6.86 -4.40 -0.95
N TYR A 119 -5.54 -4.42 -1.18
CA TYR A 119 -4.91 -5.26 -2.20
C TYR A 119 -5.16 -6.75 -1.95
N ILE A 120 -5.01 -7.21 -0.70
CA ILE A 120 -5.28 -8.59 -0.30
C ILE A 120 -6.77 -8.93 -0.52
N GLU A 121 -7.67 -8.05 -0.08
CA GLU A 121 -9.13 -8.20 -0.23
C GLU A 121 -9.54 -8.40 -1.70
N ILE A 122 -9.11 -7.50 -2.60
CA ILE A 122 -9.42 -7.60 -4.03
C ILE A 122 -8.74 -8.81 -4.68
N SER A 123 -7.57 -9.23 -4.18
CA SER A 123 -6.84 -10.37 -4.73
C SER A 123 -7.52 -11.69 -4.35
N ARG A 124 -8.10 -11.82 -3.16
CA ARG A 124 -8.77 -13.05 -2.72
C ARG A 124 -9.97 -13.44 -3.58
N THR A 125 -10.64 -12.47 -4.19
CA THR A 125 -11.83 -12.70 -5.03
C THR A 125 -11.54 -12.51 -6.53
N GLY A 126 -10.37 -12.00 -6.87
CA GLY A 126 -9.96 -11.75 -8.24
C GLY A 126 -9.66 -13.04 -8.99
N ARG A 127 -10.28 -13.24 -10.17
CA ARG A 127 -10.05 -14.43 -11.00
C ARG A 127 -8.58 -14.67 -11.34
N SER A 128 -7.79 -13.60 -11.46
CA SER A 128 -6.34 -13.69 -11.68
C SER A 128 -5.60 -14.40 -10.55
N PHE A 129 -6.16 -14.45 -9.34
CA PHE A 129 -5.59 -15.10 -8.16
C PHE A 129 -6.27 -16.40 -7.78
N THR A 130 -7.57 -16.54 -8.07
CA THR A 130 -8.34 -17.73 -7.67
C THR A 130 -8.32 -18.85 -8.70
N SER A 131 -7.90 -18.58 -9.95
CA SER A 131 -7.91 -19.60 -11.02
C SER A 131 -6.55 -20.26 -11.21
N LEU A 132 -6.55 -21.56 -11.52
CA LEU A 132 -5.39 -22.28 -12.06
C LEU A 132 -5.03 -21.76 -13.47
N ILE A 133 -3.79 -22.00 -13.92
CA ILE A 133 -3.33 -21.61 -15.27
C ILE A 133 -4.27 -22.25 -16.30
N PHE A 134 -4.82 -21.44 -17.21
CA PHE A 134 -5.86 -21.79 -18.20
C PHE A 134 -7.29 -22.03 -17.66
N GLY A 135 -7.62 -21.65 -16.42
CA GLY A 135 -8.98 -21.72 -15.89
C GLY A 135 -9.47 -23.13 -15.58
N MET A 136 -8.55 -24.10 -15.47
CA MET A 136 -8.84 -25.51 -15.17
C MET A 136 -9.06 -25.73 -13.65
N GLY A 137 -9.99 -24.99 -13.05
CA GLY A 137 -10.34 -25.08 -11.63
C GLY A 137 -9.80 -23.95 -10.77
N GLU A 138 -10.17 -23.99 -9.49
CA GLU A 138 -9.81 -22.97 -8.49
C GLU A 138 -8.55 -23.39 -7.71
N LEU A 139 -7.74 -22.40 -7.32
CA LEU A 139 -6.65 -22.59 -6.39
C LEU A 139 -7.21 -22.86 -4.99
N SER A 140 -6.49 -23.66 -4.20
CA SER A 140 -6.77 -23.78 -2.78
C SER A 140 -6.55 -22.45 -2.07
N ASP A 141 -7.16 -22.28 -0.89
CA ASP A 141 -6.93 -21.10 -0.04
C ASP A 141 -5.43 -20.87 0.20
N GLU A 142 -4.67 -21.92 0.47
CA GLU A 142 -3.21 -21.81 0.62
C GLU A 142 -2.53 -21.37 -0.68
N GLY A 143 -2.96 -21.88 -1.84
CA GLY A 143 -2.45 -21.47 -3.14
C GLY A 143 -2.71 -19.98 -3.44
N ILE A 144 -3.89 -19.48 -3.08
CA ILE A 144 -4.25 -18.06 -3.18
C ILE A 144 -3.33 -17.24 -2.28
N VAL A 145 -3.14 -17.65 -1.01
CA VAL A 145 -2.27 -16.92 -0.07
C VAL A 145 -0.82 -16.90 -0.56
N LYS A 146 -0.29 -18.02 -1.04
CA LYS A 146 1.07 -18.10 -1.61
C LYS A 146 1.22 -17.14 -2.79
N LYS A 147 0.25 -17.09 -3.70
CA LYS A 147 0.27 -16.20 -4.86
C LYS A 147 0.22 -14.72 -4.46
N ILE A 148 -0.61 -14.37 -3.47
CA ILE A 148 -0.64 -13.01 -2.90
C ILE A 148 0.71 -12.67 -2.27
N ALA A 149 1.30 -13.59 -1.49
CA ALA A 149 2.61 -13.41 -0.87
C ALA A 149 3.71 -13.20 -1.91
N THR A 150 3.71 -13.97 -3.01
CA THR A 150 4.65 -13.80 -4.13
C THR A 150 4.54 -12.41 -4.73
N HIS A 151 3.34 -11.95 -5.10
CA HIS A 151 3.19 -10.61 -5.68
C HIS A 151 3.61 -9.49 -4.71
N ILE A 152 3.26 -9.61 -3.43
CA ILE A 152 3.72 -8.65 -2.42
C ILE A 152 5.25 -8.65 -2.35
N SER A 153 5.87 -9.83 -2.34
CA SER A 153 7.33 -9.97 -2.28
C SER A 153 8.02 -9.36 -3.49
N GLU A 154 7.46 -9.59 -4.68
CA GLU A 154 7.91 -8.97 -5.93
C GLU A 154 7.89 -7.43 -5.85
N MET A 155 6.78 -6.86 -5.39
CA MET A 155 6.59 -5.41 -5.32
C MET A 155 7.47 -4.72 -4.27
N VAL A 156 7.60 -5.31 -3.07
CA VAL A 156 8.20 -4.61 -1.92
C VAL A 156 9.59 -5.09 -1.54
N PHE A 157 10.04 -6.27 -1.98
CA PHE A 157 11.39 -6.76 -1.70
C PHE A 157 12.22 -6.86 -2.98
N ARG A 158 11.70 -7.51 -4.02
CA ARG A 158 12.45 -7.73 -5.26
C ARG A 158 12.69 -6.46 -6.06
N VAL A 159 11.67 -5.61 -6.26
CA VAL A 159 11.82 -4.32 -6.97
C VAL A 159 12.87 -3.42 -6.31
N PRO A 160 12.79 -3.10 -5.00
CA PRO A 160 13.83 -2.28 -4.38
C PRO A 160 15.20 -2.92 -4.43
N HIS A 161 15.31 -4.24 -4.27
CA HIS A 161 16.60 -4.92 -4.37
C HIS A 161 17.24 -4.79 -5.76
N MET A 162 16.45 -5.01 -6.81
CA MET A 162 16.87 -4.83 -8.20
C MET A 162 17.33 -3.41 -8.51
N LEU A 163 16.75 -2.40 -7.85
CA LEU A 163 17.01 -0.99 -8.11
C LEU A 163 17.98 -0.34 -7.11
N HIS A 164 18.44 -1.09 -6.11
CA HIS A 164 19.22 -0.59 -4.97
C HIS A 164 18.51 0.58 -4.25
N MET A 165 17.20 0.40 -3.98
CA MET A 165 16.30 1.37 -3.34
C MET A 165 15.69 0.83 -2.03
N GLU A 166 16.36 -0.11 -1.37
CA GLU A 166 15.82 -0.78 -0.17
C GLU A 166 15.49 0.20 0.95
N LYS A 167 16.27 1.27 1.10
CA LYS A 167 16.03 2.30 2.12
C LYS A 167 14.77 3.11 1.80
N GLU A 168 14.63 3.55 0.56
CA GLU A 168 13.51 4.36 0.08
C GLU A 168 12.18 3.60 0.14
N PHE A 169 12.22 2.26 0.06
CA PHE A 169 11.05 1.39 0.18
C PHE A 169 10.73 0.95 1.62
N GLY A 170 11.56 1.31 2.61
CA GLY A 170 11.49 0.73 3.96
C GLY A 170 10.11 0.84 4.63
N LEU A 171 9.44 1.99 4.51
CA LEU A 171 8.10 2.18 5.09
C LEU A 171 7.03 1.35 4.36
N LEU A 172 7.17 1.19 3.04
CA LEU A 172 6.26 0.36 2.23
C LEU A 172 6.42 -1.12 2.57
N GLN A 173 7.66 -1.58 2.77
CA GLN A 173 7.99 -2.93 3.23
C GLN A 173 7.36 -3.22 4.61
N GLU A 174 7.51 -2.28 5.54
CA GLU A 174 6.94 -2.38 6.89
C GLU A 174 5.41 -2.49 6.83
N ALA A 175 4.76 -1.61 6.06
CA ALA A 175 3.31 -1.62 5.87
C ALA A 175 2.80 -2.94 5.25
N ALA A 176 3.50 -3.47 4.25
CA ALA A 176 3.17 -4.75 3.61
C ALA A 176 3.24 -5.91 4.61
N LEU A 177 4.30 -5.97 5.42
CA LEU A 177 4.46 -6.99 6.46
C LEU A 177 3.34 -6.92 7.50
N LEU A 178 3.00 -5.71 7.97
CA LEU A 178 1.92 -5.51 8.95
C LEU A 178 0.56 -5.94 8.40
N ALA A 179 0.24 -5.58 7.15
CA ALA A 179 -1.01 -5.99 6.51
C ALA A 179 -1.07 -7.51 6.30
N PHE A 180 0.01 -8.12 5.81
CA PHE A 180 0.05 -9.55 5.56
C PHE A 180 -0.05 -10.38 6.84
N ARG A 181 0.64 -9.97 7.92
CA ARG A 181 0.53 -10.63 9.23
C ARG A 181 -0.87 -10.54 9.82
N GLN A 182 -1.56 -9.42 9.61
CA GLN A 182 -2.93 -9.22 10.06
C GLN A 182 -3.89 -10.19 9.35
N GLU A 183 -3.82 -10.27 8.03
CA GLU A 183 -4.73 -11.12 7.23
C GLU A 183 -4.39 -12.61 7.30
N TYR A 184 -3.09 -12.94 7.41
CA TYR A 184 -2.59 -14.31 7.39
C TYR A 184 -1.64 -14.60 8.56
N PRO A 185 -2.17 -14.70 9.80
CA PRO A 185 -1.37 -15.03 10.97
C PRO A 185 -0.56 -16.32 10.74
N ASN A 186 0.71 -16.31 11.16
CA ASN A 186 1.66 -17.42 11.02
C ASN A 186 2.05 -17.83 9.58
N ARG A 187 1.62 -17.08 8.56
CA ARG A 187 1.96 -17.37 7.15
C ARG A 187 3.02 -16.46 6.55
N GLU A 188 3.65 -15.62 7.35
CA GLU A 188 4.71 -14.69 6.91
C GLU A 188 5.87 -15.39 6.19
N HIS A 189 6.12 -16.67 6.48
CA HIS A 189 7.12 -17.50 5.81
C HIS A 189 6.86 -17.69 4.31
N PHE A 190 5.70 -17.32 3.78
CA PHE A 190 5.44 -17.27 2.34
C PHE A 190 5.96 -15.99 1.67
N LEU A 191 6.37 -14.97 2.43
CA LEU A 191 7.00 -13.78 1.88
C LEU A 191 8.49 -14.03 1.64
N GLU A 192 8.94 -13.76 0.42
CA GLU A 192 10.34 -13.84 0.00
C GLU A 192 10.99 -12.46 0.18
N LYS A 193 11.73 -12.29 1.28
CA LYS A 193 12.33 -11.00 1.68
C LYS A 193 13.77 -10.84 1.21
#